data_AF-A0A6V8LF98-F1
#
_entry.id   AF-A0A6V8LF98-F1
#
_cell.length_a   1.000
_cell.length_b   1.000
_cell.length_c   1.000
_cell.angle_alpha   90.00
_cell.angle_beta   90.00
_cell.angle_gamma   90.00
#
_symmetry.space_group_name_H-M   'P 1'
#
loop_
_entity.id
_entity.type
_entity.pdbx_description
1 polymer ?
#
loop_
_entity_poly.entity_id
_entity_poly.type
_entity_poly.pdbx_seq_one_letter_code
_entity_poly.pdbx_strand_id
1 'polypeptide(L)'
;MVGCGGAGRAAAVALRDAGADVTMVNRTETRGRLAAELLGLPFAPLDGFRPAGPALVVHATTVHKGLPFALDDLDDGAAVLDMVCPADGPSALVTAARRRGLRTVDGHQVLAEESEQQFRLMTGRTMPGVN
;
A
#
# COMPACT_ATOMS: atom_id res chain seq x y z
N MET A 1 -1.03 -5.56 4.37
CA MET A 1 -0.38 -4.23 4.50
C MET A 1 1.13 -4.39 4.65
N VAL A 2 1.92 -4.06 3.63
CA VAL A 2 3.40 -4.14 3.70
C VAL A 2 3.99 -2.78 4.06
N GLY A 3 4.55 -2.66 5.26
CA GLY A 3 5.10 -1.43 5.82
C GLY A 3 4.28 -0.93 7.02
N CYS A 4 4.92 -0.82 8.18
CA CYS A 4 4.28 -0.42 9.44
C CYS A 4 4.56 1.04 9.86
N GLY A 5 4.96 1.90 8.91
CA GLY A 5 5.14 3.34 9.12
C GLY A 5 3.81 4.10 9.29
N GLY A 6 3.86 5.42 9.32
CA GLY A 6 2.66 6.26 9.49
C GLY A 6 1.59 5.99 8.43
N ALA A 7 1.95 6.06 7.15
CA ALA A 7 1.04 5.78 6.04
C ALA A 7 0.47 4.35 6.08
N GLY A 8 1.33 3.36 6.35
CA GLY A 8 0.91 1.96 6.45
C GLY A 8 -0.08 1.71 7.58
N ARG A 9 0.10 2.34 8.75
CA ARG A 9 -0.88 2.26 9.85
C ARG A 9 -2.19 2.97 9.53
N ALA A 10 -2.13 4.16 8.91
CA ALA A 10 -3.33 4.89 8.51
C ALA A 10 -4.16 4.09 7.48
N ALA A 11 -3.50 3.53 6.46
CA ALA A 11 -4.16 2.67 5.48
C ALA A 11 -4.71 1.38 6.08
N ALA A 12 -3.98 0.75 7.01
CA ALA A 12 -4.47 -0.45 7.71
C ALA A 12 -5.77 -0.17 8.47
N VAL A 13 -5.84 0.97 9.17
CA VAL A 13 -7.05 1.42 9.87
C VAL A 13 -8.17 1.69 8.88
N ALA A 14 -7.92 2.44 7.81
CA ALA A 14 -8.94 2.75 6.80
C ALA A 14 -9.52 1.49 6.14
N LEU A 15 -8.66 0.50 5.83
CA LEU A 15 -9.10 -0.78 5.28
C LEU A 15 -9.92 -1.60 6.27
N ARG A 16 -9.49 -1.67 7.53
CA ARG A 16 -10.23 -2.36 8.60
C ARG A 16 -11.60 -1.70 8.81
N ASP A 17 -11.65 -0.38 8.84
CA ASP A 17 -12.89 0.38 9.03
C ASP A 17 -13.84 0.23 7.82
N ALA A 18 -13.29 -0.07 6.64
CA ALA A 18 -14.03 -0.49 5.45
C ALA A 18 -14.44 -1.98 5.44
N GLY A 19 -14.14 -2.73 6.50
CA GLY A 19 -14.53 -4.13 6.69
C GLY A 19 -13.55 -5.17 6.14
N ALA A 20 -12.32 -4.77 5.78
CA ALA A 20 -11.31 -5.71 5.31
C ALA A 20 -10.57 -6.42 6.46
N ASP A 21 -10.24 -7.69 6.27
CA ASP A 21 -9.31 -8.43 7.13
C ASP A 21 -7.87 -8.02 6.80
N VAL A 22 -7.22 -7.28 7.71
CA VAL A 22 -5.89 -6.70 7.46
C VAL A 22 -4.81 -7.41 8.25
N THR A 23 -3.81 -7.98 7.56
CA THR A 23 -2.55 -8.41 8.17
C THR A 23 -1.45 -7.39 7.93
N MET A 24 -0.76 -7.00 9.01
CA MET A 24 0.42 -6.13 8.98
C MET A 24 1.67 -6.95 8.65
N VAL A 25 2.49 -6.45 7.72
CA VAL A 25 3.72 -7.10 7.26
C VAL A 25 4.87 -6.11 7.30
N ASN A 26 6.00 -6.47 7.89
CA ASN A 26 7.14 -5.57 8.00
C ASN A 26 8.49 -6.30 8.04
N ARG A 27 9.54 -5.63 7.54
CA ARG A 27 10.92 -6.14 7.61
C ARG A 27 11.44 -6.21 9.04
N THR A 28 11.26 -5.14 9.82
CA THR A 28 11.69 -5.13 11.22
C THR A 28 10.57 -5.68 12.08
N GLU A 29 10.74 -6.91 12.55
CA GLU A 29 9.72 -7.65 13.30
C GLU A 29 9.22 -6.90 14.54
N THR A 30 10.12 -6.40 15.39
CA THR A 30 9.76 -5.67 16.61
C THR A 30 8.87 -4.46 16.33
N ARG A 31 9.24 -3.64 15.32
CA ARG A 31 8.43 -2.50 14.86
C ARG A 31 7.10 -2.94 14.26
N GLY A 32 7.09 -4.08 13.56
CA GLY A 32 5.90 -4.64 12.93
C GLY A 32 4.89 -5.13 13.96
N ARG A 33 5.33 -5.94 14.94
CA ARG A 33 4.51 -6.43 16.05
C ARG A 33 3.93 -5.29 16.87
N LEU A 34 4.76 -4.31 17.24
CA LEU A 34 4.29 -3.12 17.97
C LEU A 34 3.17 -2.39 17.21
N ALA A 35 3.34 -2.16 15.91
CA ALA A 35 2.32 -1.50 15.10
C ALA A 35 1.03 -2.33 14.99
N ALA A 36 1.15 -3.65 14.86
CA ALA A 36 0.01 -4.55 14.78
C ALA A 36 -0.77 -4.62 16.10
N GLU A 37 -0.06 -4.70 17.23
CA GLU A 37 -0.64 -4.67 18.58
C GLU A 37 -1.41 -3.36 18.84
N LEU A 38 -0.80 -2.21 18.52
CA LEU A 38 -1.45 -0.90 18.65
C LEU A 38 -2.75 -0.78 17.85
N LEU A 39 -2.88 -1.54 16.75
CA LEU A 39 -4.06 -1.52 15.88
C LEU A 39 -5.02 -2.69 16.12
N GLY A 40 -4.66 -3.65 16.97
CA GLY A 40 -5.41 -4.90 17.15
C GLY A 40 -5.45 -5.77 15.89
N LEU A 41 -4.39 -5.75 15.07
CA LEU A 41 -4.31 -6.47 13.79
C LEU A 41 -3.32 -7.65 13.86
N PRO A 42 -3.52 -8.71 13.07
CA PRO A 42 -2.51 -9.75 12.85
C PRO A 42 -1.19 -9.20 12.29
N PHE A 43 -0.10 -9.88 12.59
CA PHE A 43 1.24 -9.57 12.08
C PHE A 43 1.91 -10.79 11.44
N ALA A 44 2.59 -10.56 10.31
CA ALA A 44 3.52 -11.53 9.70
C ALA A 44 4.87 -10.86 9.38
N PRO A 45 6.00 -11.56 9.53
CA PRO A 45 7.30 -11.05 9.11
C PRO A 45 7.35 -10.92 7.58
N LEU A 46 8.10 -9.93 7.07
CA LEU A 46 8.36 -9.81 5.63
C LEU A 46 9.30 -10.91 5.13
N ASP A 47 10.18 -11.41 5.99
CA ASP A 47 11.05 -12.54 5.62
C ASP A 47 10.19 -13.79 5.38
N GLY A 48 10.42 -14.44 4.24
CA GLY A 48 9.58 -15.54 3.77
C GLY A 48 8.14 -15.16 3.42
N PHE A 49 7.75 -13.87 3.46
CA PHE A 49 6.40 -13.45 3.13
C PHE A 49 6.00 -13.89 1.71
N ARG A 50 4.82 -14.49 1.62
CA ARG A 50 4.15 -14.86 0.37
C ARG A 50 2.76 -14.26 0.38
N PRO A 51 2.40 -13.42 -0.61
CA PRO A 51 1.09 -12.79 -0.62
C PRO A 51 0.02 -13.73 -1.20
N ALA A 52 -0.14 -14.92 -0.63
CA ALA A 52 -1.13 -15.91 -1.07
C ALA A 52 -2.49 -15.66 -0.40
N GLY A 53 -3.56 -15.53 -1.21
CA GLY A 53 -4.94 -15.33 -0.75
C GLY A 53 -5.45 -13.89 -0.50
N PRO A 54 -4.66 -12.80 -0.36
CA PRO A 54 -5.24 -11.47 -0.21
C PRO A 54 -5.78 -10.94 -1.54
N ALA A 55 -6.99 -10.40 -1.52
CA ALA A 55 -7.57 -9.69 -2.67
C ALA A 55 -6.86 -8.36 -2.98
N LEU A 56 -6.13 -7.80 -2.00
CA LEU A 56 -5.40 -6.54 -2.11
C LEU A 56 -4.09 -6.61 -1.32
N VAL A 57 -2.98 -6.24 -1.97
CA VAL A 57 -1.73 -5.93 -1.29
C VAL A 57 -1.44 -4.45 -1.43
N VAL A 58 -1.29 -3.78 -0.29
CA VAL A 58 -0.84 -2.39 -0.24
C VAL A 58 0.61 -2.34 0.21
N HIS A 59 1.43 -1.62 -0.53
CA HIS A 59 2.82 -1.34 -0.24
C HIS A 59 3.00 0.10 0.24
N ALA A 60 3.46 0.26 1.48
CA ALA A 60 3.65 1.53 2.17
C ALA A 60 5.06 1.65 2.79
N THR A 61 6.05 0.97 2.22
CA THR A 61 7.47 1.17 2.57
C THR A 61 8.10 2.23 1.65
N THR A 62 9.36 2.57 1.90
CA THR A 62 10.13 3.49 1.04
C THR A 62 10.87 2.79 -0.12
N VAL A 63 10.76 1.46 -0.21
CA VAL A 63 11.43 0.66 -1.24
C VAL A 63 10.76 0.90 -2.59
N HIS A 64 11.51 1.46 -3.53
CA HIS A 64 11.02 1.75 -4.87
C HIS A 64 11.92 1.22 -5.97
N LYS A 65 13.20 0.98 -5.64
CA LYS A 65 14.16 0.29 -6.50
C LYS A 65 14.13 -1.20 -6.15
N GLY A 66 13.76 -2.03 -7.13
CA GLY A 66 13.58 -3.46 -6.94
C GLY A 66 12.25 -3.82 -6.26
N LEU A 67 11.97 -5.13 -6.19
CA LEU A 67 10.72 -5.63 -5.61
C LEU A 67 10.79 -5.66 -4.08
N PRO A 68 9.83 -5.04 -3.37
CA PRO A 68 9.77 -5.08 -1.91
C PRO A 68 9.36 -6.45 -1.36
N PHE A 69 8.69 -7.27 -2.17
CA PHE A 69 8.29 -8.65 -1.90
C PHE A 69 8.03 -9.37 -3.22
N ALA A 70 8.05 -10.71 -3.17
CA ALA A 70 7.71 -11.57 -4.30
C ALA A 70 6.22 -11.46 -4.62
N LEU A 71 5.88 -11.37 -5.91
CA LEU A 71 4.49 -11.32 -6.36
C LEU A 71 3.94 -12.70 -6.71
N ASP A 72 4.79 -13.73 -6.81
CA ASP A 72 4.50 -15.01 -7.46
C ASP A 72 3.22 -15.68 -6.96
N ASP A 73 2.97 -15.62 -5.66
CA ASP A 73 1.81 -16.29 -5.03
C ASP A 73 0.54 -15.42 -4.97
N LEU A 74 0.56 -14.21 -5.54
CA LEU A 74 -0.62 -13.36 -5.60
C LEU A 74 -1.60 -13.87 -6.66
N ASP A 75 -2.86 -14.02 -6.31
CA ASP A 75 -3.93 -14.45 -7.23
C ASP A 75 -4.12 -13.47 -8.40
N ASP A 76 -4.46 -13.98 -9.59
CA ASP A 76 -4.64 -13.15 -10.79
C ASP A 76 -5.77 -12.11 -10.67
N GLY A 77 -6.74 -12.35 -9.77
CA GLY A 77 -7.82 -11.40 -9.47
C GLY A 77 -7.45 -10.30 -8.47
N ALA A 78 -6.28 -10.39 -7.83
CA ALA A 78 -5.87 -9.46 -6.79
C ALA A 78 -5.49 -8.08 -7.35
N ALA A 79 -5.44 -7.11 -6.45
CA ALA A 79 -4.97 -5.76 -6.74
C ALA A 79 -3.69 -5.42 -5.94
N VAL A 80 -2.88 -4.53 -6.51
CA VAL A 80 -1.70 -3.96 -5.87
C VAL A 80 -1.88 -2.44 -5.76
N LEU A 81 -1.83 -1.90 -4.55
CA LEU A 81 -1.73 -0.47 -4.33
C LEU A 81 -0.30 -0.16 -3.86
N ASP A 82 0.39 0.73 -4.55
CA ASP A 82 1.72 1.17 -4.16
C ASP A 82 1.68 2.64 -3.77
N MET A 83 2.00 2.95 -2.51
CA MET A 83 2.05 4.32 -2.00
C MET A 83 3.33 5.06 -2.39
N VAL A 84 4.30 4.36 -3.00
CA VAL A 84 5.51 5.01 -3.51
C VAL A 84 5.19 5.73 -4.83
N CYS A 85 5.59 7.00 -4.89
CA CYS A 85 5.48 7.87 -6.06
C CYS A 85 6.89 8.32 -6.55
N PRO A 86 7.66 7.49 -7.28
CA PRO A 86 8.96 7.90 -7.83
C PRO A 86 8.81 9.01 -8.88
N ALA A 87 9.83 9.87 -9.03
CA ALA A 87 9.81 10.90 -10.07
C ALA A 87 9.98 10.34 -11.50
N ASP A 88 10.65 9.20 -11.62
CA ASP A 88 11.10 8.63 -12.91
C ASP A 88 10.14 7.53 -13.44
N GLY A 89 8.86 7.60 -13.08
CA GLY A 89 7.82 6.66 -13.55
C GLY A 89 7.41 5.59 -12.53
N PRO A 90 6.75 4.49 -12.98
CA PRO A 90 6.19 3.50 -12.07
C PRO A 90 7.28 2.76 -11.29
N SER A 91 6.98 2.42 -10.03
CA SER A 91 7.87 1.60 -9.21
C SER A 91 8.13 0.23 -9.83
N ALA A 92 9.17 -0.46 -9.36
CA ALA A 92 9.43 -1.84 -9.76
C ALA A 92 8.26 -2.78 -9.40
N LEU A 93 7.55 -2.52 -8.29
CA LEU A 93 6.39 -3.29 -7.85
C LEU A 93 5.22 -3.12 -8.83
N VAL A 94 4.85 -1.87 -9.14
CA VAL A 94 3.77 -1.55 -10.09
C VAL A 94 4.10 -2.11 -11.47
N THR A 95 5.34 -1.94 -11.93
CA THR A 95 5.80 -2.47 -13.21
C THR A 95 5.65 -4.00 -13.27
N ALA A 96 6.07 -4.71 -12.22
CA ALA A 96 5.94 -6.16 -12.18
C ALA A 96 4.49 -6.63 -12.07
N ALA A 97 3.66 -5.94 -11.28
CA ALA A 97 2.23 -6.24 -11.15
C ALA A 97 1.49 -6.05 -12.49
N ARG A 98 1.77 -4.96 -13.20
CA ARG A 98 1.21 -4.70 -14.54
C ARG A 98 1.61 -5.78 -15.55
N ARG A 99 2.86 -6.26 -15.52
CA ARG A 99 3.30 -7.37 -16.40
C ARG A 99 2.57 -8.68 -16.11
N ARG A 100 2.10 -8.90 -14.89
CA ARG A 100 1.24 -10.03 -14.51
C ARG A 100 -0.25 -9.82 -14.85
N GLY A 101 -0.63 -8.66 -15.38
CA GLY A 101 -2.03 -8.34 -15.65
C GLY A 101 -2.86 -7.98 -14.41
N LEU A 102 -2.20 -7.74 -13.27
CA LEU A 102 -2.87 -7.39 -12.02
C LEU A 102 -3.39 -5.95 -12.07
N ARG A 103 -4.49 -5.70 -11.35
CA ARG A 103 -4.99 -4.34 -11.14
C ARG A 103 -4.02 -3.57 -10.27
N THR A 104 -3.63 -2.36 -10.69
CA THR A 104 -2.70 -1.52 -9.94
C THR A 104 -3.26 -0.13 -9.66
N VAL A 105 -3.03 0.38 -8.44
CA VAL A 105 -3.11 1.80 -8.10
C VAL A 105 -1.69 2.25 -7.74
N ASP A 106 -1.11 3.17 -8.52
CA ASP A 106 0.25 3.65 -8.26
C ASP A 106 0.29 4.91 -7.40
N GLY A 107 1.48 5.27 -6.93
CA GLY A 107 1.64 6.38 -5.98
C GLY A 107 1.29 7.74 -6.56
N HIS A 108 1.30 7.91 -7.89
CA HIS A 108 0.84 9.17 -8.50
C HIS A 108 -0.68 9.28 -8.39
N GLN A 109 -1.40 8.18 -8.60
CA GLN A 109 -2.86 8.15 -8.40
C GLN A 109 -3.23 8.38 -6.93
N VAL A 110 -2.49 7.76 -6.00
CA VAL A 110 -2.67 8.00 -4.56
C VAL A 110 -2.43 9.47 -4.22
N LEU A 111 -1.32 10.05 -4.68
CA LEU A 111 -0.98 11.44 -4.43
C LEU A 111 -2.02 12.41 -5.01
N ALA A 112 -2.56 12.12 -6.19
CA ALA A 112 -3.59 12.94 -6.81
C ALA A 112 -4.87 12.96 -5.94
N GLU A 113 -5.33 11.79 -5.49
CA GLU A 113 -6.50 11.67 -4.62
C GLU A 113 -6.27 12.35 -3.26
N GLU A 114 -5.11 12.11 -2.64
CA GLU A 114 -4.75 12.74 -1.37
C GLU A 114 -4.71 14.27 -1.49
N SER A 115 -4.14 14.79 -2.59
CA SER A 115 -4.06 16.23 -2.84
C SER A 115 -5.44 16.85 -3.01
N GLU A 116 -6.35 16.18 -3.72
CA GLU A 116 -7.73 16.66 -3.87
C GLU A 116 -8.47 16.69 -2.52
N GLN A 117 -8.35 15.63 -1.72
CA GLN A 117 -8.99 15.57 -0.40
C GLN A 117 -8.40 16.61 0.56
N GLN A 118 -7.07 16.78 0.58
CA GLN A 118 -6.40 17.81 1.39
C GLN A 118 -6.87 19.22 0.99
N PHE A 119 -6.89 19.53 -0.31
CA PHE A 119 -7.35 20.83 -0.81
C PHE A 119 -8.80 21.10 -0.37
N ARG A 120 -9.68 20.11 -0.51
CA ARG A 120 -11.09 20.21 -0.11
C ARG A 120 -11.24 20.48 1.39
N LEU A 121 -10.54 19.72 2.23
CA LEU A 121 -10.61 19.85 3.68
C LEU A 121 -10.05 21.19 4.18
N MET A 122 -9.00 21.69 3.53
CA MET A 122 -8.35 22.95 3.93
C MET A 122 -9.08 24.19 3.44
N THR A 123 -9.68 24.14 2.25
CA THR A 123 -10.24 25.33 1.58
C THR A 123 -11.76 25.34 1.51
N GLY A 124 -12.41 24.20 1.74
CA GLY A 124 -13.85 24.01 1.50
C GLY A 124 -14.24 24.01 0.02
N ARG A 125 -13.28 23.96 -0.91
CA ARG A 125 -13.50 24.06 -2.36
C ARG A 125 -13.03 22.80 -3.09
N THR A 126 -13.59 22.53 -4.26
CA THR A 126 -13.07 21.50 -5.16
C THR A 126 -11.74 21.94 -5.76
N MET A 127 -10.75 21.04 -5.85
CA MET A 127 -9.47 21.33 -6.46
C MET A 127 -9.67 21.67 -7.94
N PRO A 128 -9.10 22.77 -8.45
CA PRO A 128 -9.11 23.05 -9.87
C PRO A 128 -8.41 21.92 -10.64
N GLY A 129 -8.94 21.56 -11.82
CA GLY A 129 -8.27 20.60 -12.70
C GLY A 129 -6.89 21.12 -13.09
N VAL A 130 -5.92 20.20 -13.13
CA VAL A 130 -4.61 20.44 -13.77
C VAL A 130 -4.82 20.28 -15.27
N ASN A 131 -4.96 21.41 -15.99
CA ASN A 131 -4.90 21.47 -17.45
C ASN A 131 -3.45 21.46 -17.92
#